data_AF-A0A8T4JAX6-F1
#
_entry.id   AF-A0A8T4JAX6-F1
#
_cell.length_a   1.000
_cell.length_b   1.000
_cell.length_c   1.000
_cell.angle_alpha   90.00
_cell.angle_beta   90.00
_cell.angle_gamma   90.00
#
_symmetry.space_group_name_H-M   'P 1'
#
loop_
_entity.id
_entity.type
_entity.pdbx_description
1 polymer ?
#
loop_
_entity_poly.entity_id
_entity_poly.type
_entity_poly.pdbx_seq_one_letter_code
_entity_poly.pdbx_strand_id
1 'polypeptide(L)'
;MIPAELLTTEYIFVIILFILAIFILYRLFKLVIKSVLIMIAAFAFPFVADYMGVPLPLPITIDTGIKFALLGLTLFSVYNFFSFITHLGKILLWPFKRKKK
;
A
#
# COMPACT_ATOMS: atom_id res chain seq x y z
N MET A 1 26.93 27.81 9.17
CA MET A 1 26.11 29.04 9.18
C MET A 1 25.14 28.96 8.02
N ILE A 2 23.84 28.99 8.27
CA ILE A 2 22.82 29.04 7.21
C ILE A 2 22.72 30.51 6.80
N PRO A 3 22.90 30.87 5.50
CA PRO A 3 22.84 32.25 5.06
C PRO A 3 21.42 32.82 5.27
N ALA A 4 21.33 34.08 5.71
CA ALA A 4 20.07 34.72 6.10
C ALA A 4 19.03 34.81 4.95
N GLU A 5 19.47 34.69 3.69
CA GLU A 5 18.62 34.65 2.50
C GLU A 5 17.73 33.39 2.43
N LEU A 6 18.10 32.30 3.13
CA LEU A 6 17.32 31.06 3.21
C LEU A 6 16.13 31.13 4.20
N LEU A 7 16.03 32.21 4.99
CA LEU A 7 14.99 32.41 6.02
C LEU A 7 13.84 33.32 5.56
N THR A 8 13.76 33.65 4.26
CA THR A 8 12.55 34.33 3.76
C THR A 8 11.36 33.36 3.80
N THR A 9 10.17 33.90 4.06
CA THR A 9 8.92 33.15 4.21
C THR A 9 8.63 32.26 3.00
N GLU A 10 9.07 32.68 1.81
CA GLU A 10 8.95 31.94 0.55
C GLU A 10 9.83 30.68 0.53
N TYR A 11 11.09 30.77 0.94
CA TYR A 11 11.98 29.61 1.01
C TYR A 11 11.51 28.59 2.06
N ILE A 12 11.01 29.05 3.21
CA ILE A 12 10.46 28.17 4.24
C ILE A 12 9.25 27.39 3.69
N PHE A 13 8.36 28.05 2.95
CA PHE A 13 7.21 27.39 2.34
C PHE A 13 7.62 26.33 1.30
N VAL A 14 8.61 26.64 0.46
CA VAL A 14 9.15 25.69 -0.53
C VAL A 14 9.77 24.48 0.17
N ILE A 15 10.51 24.67 1.26
CA ILE A 15 11.10 23.58 2.04
C ILE A 15 10.01 22.69 2.65
N ILE A 16 8.95 23.28 3.23
CA ILE A 16 7.83 22.51 3.79
C ILE A 16 7.14 21.68 2.70
N LEU A 17 6.88 22.27 1.53
CA LEU A 17 6.24 21.59 0.41
C LEU A 17 7.12 20.46 -0.14
N PHE A 18 8.43 20.68 -0.20
CA PHE A 18 9.39 19.64 -0.59
C PHE A 18 9.42 18.47 0.40
N ILE A 19 9.44 18.74 1.70
CA ILE A 19 9.36 17.70 2.74
C ILE A 19 8.04 16.92 2.64
N LEU A 20 6.92 17.63 2.43
CA LEU A 20 5.61 17.00 2.24
C LEU A 20 5.60 16.09 1.00
N ALA A 21 6.18 16.55 -0.11
CA ALA A 21 6.29 15.78 -1.34
C ALA A 21 7.13 14.51 -1.14
N ILE A 22 8.29 14.61 -0.48
CA ILE A 22 9.12 13.44 -0.12
C ILE A 22 8.34 12.46 0.73
N PHE A 23 7.59 12.95 1.73
CA PHE A 23 6.79 12.11 2.61
C PHE A 23 5.71 11.33 1.86
N ILE A 24 5.00 12.00 0.93
CA ILE A 24 4.00 11.37 0.06
C ILE A 24 4.68 10.33 -0.84
N LEU A 25 5.80 10.69 -1.45
CA LEU A 25 6.54 9.82 -2.36
C LEU A 25 7.05 8.56 -1.66
N TYR A 26 7.65 8.70 -0.47
CA TYR A 26 8.08 7.57 0.35
C TYR A 26 6.93 6.63 0.69
N ARG A 27 5.77 7.19 1.04
CA ARG A 27 4.57 6.40 1.34
C ARG A 27 4.05 5.65 0.11
N LEU A 28 4.07 6.29 -1.06
CA LEU A 28 3.70 5.66 -2.33
C LEU A 28 4.68 4.53 -2.68
N PHE A 29 5.99 4.75 -2.61
CA PHE A 29 7.00 3.72 -2.85
C PHE A 29 6.80 2.50 -1.95
N LYS A 30 6.57 2.71 -0.66
CA LYS A 30 6.31 1.61 0.28
C LYS A 30 5.06 0.80 -0.10
N LEU A 31 4.03 1.46 -0.62
CA LEU A 31 2.82 0.79 -1.10
C LEU A 31 3.12 -0.02 -2.37
N VAL A 32 3.81 0.57 -3.34
CA VAL A 32 4.19 -0.09 -4.60
C VAL A 32 5.02 -1.34 -4.34
N ILE A 33 6.04 -1.27 -3.48
CA ILE A 33 6.88 -2.43 -3.14
C ILE A 33 6.04 -3.58 -2.57
N LYS A 34 5.11 -3.28 -1.66
CA LYS A 34 4.21 -4.29 -1.10
C LYS A 34 3.30 -4.90 -2.16
N SER A 35 2.74 -4.08 -3.06
CA SER A 35 1.91 -4.56 -4.16
C SER A 35 2.69 -5.50 -5.09
N VAL A 36 3.94 -5.15 -5.41
CA VAL A 36 4.81 -5.98 -6.25
C VAL A 36 5.12 -7.32 -5.59
N LEU A 37 5.46 -7.32 -4.30
CA LEU A 37 5.72 -8.55 -3.56
C LEU A 37 4.49 -9.48 -3.54
N ILE A 38 3.30 -8.92 -3.34
CA ILE A 38 2.06 -9.70 -3.34
C ILE A 38 1.74 -10.23 -4.73
N MET A 39 1.98 -9.44 -5.77
CA MET A 39 1.80 -9.87 -7.16
C MET A 39 2.71 -11.06 -7.50
N ILE A 40 3.99 -11.00 -7.11
CA ILE A 40 4.95 -12.10 -7.31
C ILE A 40 4.52 -13.34 -6.51
N ALA A 41 4.14 -13.17 -5.24
CA ALA A 41 3.70 -14.27 -4.40
C ALA A 41 2.43 -14.95 -4.95
N ALA A 42 1.46 -14.16 -5.41
CA ALA A 42 0.23 -14.65 -6.01
C ALA A 42 0.48 -15.30 -7.37
N PHE A 43 1.42 -14.78 -8.18
CA PHE A 43 1.85 -15.42 -9.42
C PHE A 43 2.49 -16.79 -9.18
N ALA A 44 3.34 -16.91 -8.14
CA ALA A 44 4.03 -18.15 -7.81
C ALA A 44 3.10 -19.21 -7.21
N PHE A 45 1.99 -18.78 -6.60
CA PHE A 45 1.02 -19.67 -5.93
C PHE A 45 0.57 -20.89 -6.74
N PRO A 46 0.07 -20.77 -7.99
CA PRO A 46 -0.38 -21.93 -8.76
C PRO A 46 0.73 -22.96 -9.04
N PHE A 47 1.98 -22.51 -9.22
CA PHE A 47 3.13 -23.40 -9.43
C PHE A 47 3.53 -24.15 -8.15
N VAL A 48 3.47 -23.46 -7.01
CA VAL A 48 3.76 -24.07 -5.69
C VAL A 48 2.66 -25.05 -5.30
N ALA A 49 1.39 -24.72 -5.58
CA ALA A 49 0.25 -25.60 -5.31
C ALA A 49 0.32 -26.89 -6.13
N ASP A 50 0.73 -26.81 -7.40
CA ASP A 50 0.99 -27.99 -8.24
C ASP A 50 2.12 -28.86 -7.68
N TYR A 51 3.24 -28.24 -7.28
CA TYR A 51 4.36 -28.95 -6.65
C TYR A 51 3.95 -29.68 -5.35
N MET A 52 2.99 -29.13 -4.60
CA MET A 52 2.43 -29.74 -3.40
C MET A 52 1.35 -30.81 -3.69
N GLY A 53 1.05 -31.09 -4.95
CA GLY A 53 0.02 -32.05 -5.36
C GLY A 53 -1.40 -31.59 -5.09
N VAL A 54 -1.63 -30.28 -4.93
CA VAL A 54 -2.98 -29.72 -4.75
C VAL A 54 -3.68 -29.70 -6.10
N PRO A 55 -4.82 -30.40 -6.26
CA PRO A 55 -5.54 -30.42 -7.52
C PRO A 55 -6.16 -29.04 -7.77
N LEU A 56 -5.54 -28.27 -8.67
CA LEU A 56 -6.11 -27.02 -9.15
C LEU A 56 -7.08 -27.31 -10.31
N PRO A 57 -8.27 -26.67 -10.31
CA PRO A 57 -9.25 -26.85 -11.39
C PRO A 57 -8.84 -26.16 -12.71
N LEU A 58 -7.70 -25.48 -12.74
CA LEU A 58 -7.21 -24.70 -13.87
C LEU A 58 -5.88 -25.26 -14.38
N PRO A 59 -5.64 -25.26 -15.70
CA PRO A 59 -4.36 -25.65 -16.25
C PRO A 59 -3.27 -24.71 -15.74
N ILE A 60 -2.13 -25.28 -15.30
CA ILE A 60 -0.97 -24.51 -14.83
C ILE A 60 -0.22 -23.99 -16.05
N THR A 61 -0.56 -22.77 -16.43
CA THR A 61 0.08 -22.02 -17.52
C THR A 61 0.48 -20.64 -17.02
N ILE A 62 1.31 -19.95 -17.81
CA ILE A 62 1.71 -18.56 -17.54
C ILE A 62 0.46 -17.66 -17.41
N ASP A 63 -0.55 -17.87 -18.25
CA ASP A 63 -1.82 -17.12 -18.19
C ASP A 63 -2.54 -17.29 -16.84
N THR A 64 -2.52 -18.50 -16.29
CA THR A 64 -3.11 -18.77 -14.97
C THR A 64 -2.32 -18.04 -13.88
N GLY A 65 -0.99 -18.05 -13.94
CA GLY A 65 -0.14 -17.24 -13.06
C GLY A 65 -0.49 -15.75 -13.09
N ILE A 66 -0.67 -15.17 -14.29
CA ILE A 66 -1.05 -13.76 -14.45
C ILE A 66 -2.43 -13.48 -13.84
N LYS A 67 -3.41 -14.37 -14.04
CA LYS A 67 -4.76 -14.23 -13.44
C LYS A 67 -4.71 -14.25 -11.91
N PHE A 68 -3.92 -15.15 -11.31
CA PHE A 68 -3.71 -15.17 -9.87
C PHE A 68 -2.98 -13.93 -9.36
N ALA A 69 -2.00 -13.41 -10.11
CA ALA A 69 -1.31 -12.17 -9.78
C ALA A 69 -2.27 -10.97 -9.73
N LEU A 70 -3.17 -10.86 -10.71
CA LEU A 70 -4.22 -9.83 -10.76
C LEU A 70 -5.25 -10.00 -9.63
N LEU A 71 -5.65 -11.23 -9.32
CA LEU A 71 -6.52 -11.53 -8.18
C LEU A 71 -5.87 -11.14 -6.85
N GLY A 72 -4.60 -11.48 -6.65
CA GLY A 72 -3.83 -11.10 -5.46
C GLY A 72 -3.73 -9.58 -5.31
N LEU A 73 -3.48 -8.86 -6.41
CA LEU A 73 -3.38 -7.40 -6.42
C LEU A 73 -4.73 -6.72 -6.16
N THR A 74 -5.82 -7.24 -6.71
CA THR A 74 -7.18 -6.73 -6.45
C THR A 74 -7.60 -6.97 -5.00
N LEU A 75 -7.39 -8.18 -4.46
CA LEU A 75 -7.63 -8.48 -3.05
C LEU A 75 -6.80 -7.59 -2.11
N PHE A 76 -5.52 -7.38 -2.42
CA PHE A 76 -4.68 -6.49 -1.63
C PHE A 76 -5.16 -5.03 -1.68
N SER A 77 -5.59 -4.57 -2.84
CA SER A 77 -6.12 -3.22 -3.02
C SER A 77 -7.42 -3.03 -2.22
N VAL A 78 -8.33 -4.00 -2.29
CA VAL A 78 -9.56 -4.03 -1.50
C VAL A 78 -9.25 -4.04 -0.01
N TYR A 79 -8.33 -4.91 0.44
CA TYR A 79 -7.91 -4.98 1.83
C TYR A 79 -7.32 -3.65 2.33
N ASN A 80 -6.44 -3.02 1.56
CA ASN A 80 -5.87 -1.72 1.92
C ASN A 80 -6.95 -0.63 1.99
N PHE A 81 -7.92 -0.65 1.07
CA PHE A 81 -9.02 0.30 1.06
C PHE A 81 -9.90 0.16 2.31
N PHE A 82 -10.31 -1.07 2.66
CA PHE A 82 -11.06 -1.32 3.90
C PHE A 82 -10.25 -1.03 5.16
N SER A 83 -8.96 -1.37 5.19
CA SER A 83 -8.06 -1.03 6.30
C SER A 83 -7.96 0.48 6.50
N PHE A 84 -7.87 1.24 5.40
CA PHE A 84 -7.90 2.69 5.42
C PHE A 84 -9.23 3.23 5.96
N ILE A 85 -10.38 2.75 5.45
CA ILE A 85 -11.72 3.14 5.94
C ILE A 85 -11.88 2.85 7.42
N THR A 86 -11.48 1.66 7.89
CA THR A 86 -11.62 1.29 9.30
C THR A 86 -10.71 2.12 10.20
N HIS A 87 -9.51 2.48 9.74
CA HIS A 87 -8.64 3.42 10.46
C HIS A 87 -9.24 4.83 10.51
N LEU A 88 -9.77 5.33 9.40
CA LEU A 88 -10.45 6.62 9.32
C LEU A 88 -11.68 6.66 10.23
N GLY A 89 -12.50 5.61 10.20
CA GLY A 89 -13.64 5.43 11.08
C GLY A 89 -13.25 5.39 12.55
N LYS A 90 -12.16 4.70 12.90
CA LYS A 90 -11.61 4.72 14.27
C LYS A 90 -11.17 6.13 14.70
N ILE A 91 -10.53 6.89 13.82
CA ILE A 91 -10.12 8.28 14.11
C ILE A 91 -11.35 9.19 14.28
N LEU A 92 -12.36 9.06 13.42
CA LEU A 92 -13.61 9.82 13.48
C LEU A 92 -14.45 9.48 14.72
N LEU A 93 -14.49 8.20 15.12
CA LEU A 93 -15.22 7.73 16.31
C LEU A 93 -14.43 7.88 17.61
N TRP A 94 -13.13 8.19 17.53
CA TRP A 94 -12.26 8.43 18.69
C TRP A 94 -12.78 9.52 19.64
N PRO A 95 -13.25 10.71 19.17
CA PRO A 95 -13.83 11.71 20.06
C PRO A 95 -15.13 11.25 20.74
N PHE A 96 -15.92 10.38 20.10
CA PHE A 96 -17.20 9.91 20.64
C PHE A 96 -17.06 8.77 21.65
N LYS A 97 -15.96 8.00 21.61
CA LYS A 97 -15.69 6.92 22.59
C LYS A 97 -15.31 7.42 23.99
N ARG A 98 -14.96 8.71 24.16
CA ARG A 98 -14.55 9.27 25.47
C ARG A 98 -15.71 9.77 26.35
N LYS A 99 -16.97 9.76 25.89
CA LYS A 99 -18.15 10.21 26.67
C LYS A 99 -18.96 9.09 27.32
N LYS A 100 -18.29 8.06 27.86
CA LYS A 100 -18.89 7.16 28.86
C LYS A 100 -18.05 7.23 30.13
N LYS A 101 -18.21 8.31 30.87
CA LYS A 101 -17.98 8.39 32.32
C LYS A 101 -19.17 9.11 32.91
#